data_AF-A0A2K5ZKT5-F1
#
_entry.id   AF-A0A2K5ZKT5-F1
#
_cell.length_a   1.000
_cell.length_b   1.000
_cell.length_c   1.000
_cell.angle_alpha   90.00
_cell.angle_beta   90.00
_cell.angle_gamma   90.00
#
_symmetry.space_group_name_H-M   'P 1'
#
loop_
_entity.id
_entity.type
_entity.pdbx_description
1 polymer ?
#
loop_
_entity_poly.entity_id
_entity_poly.type
_entity_poly.pdbx_seq_one_letter_code
_entity_poly.pdbx_strand_id
1 'polypeptide(L)'
;MAQDQGEKENPMRELRILASSVSTSVLGRLTGQTPVFSKAKYTVRSFGIRRNEKIAVHCTVRGAKAEEILEKGLKVREYELRKNNFSDTGNFGFGIQEHINLGIKYDPSIGIYGLDFYVVLGRPGFSIADKKRRTGCVDAKHRISKEEAMRWPCAGSSRSMMGSSFLANKFPFLSKRPIKSFQ
;
A
#
# COMPACT_ATOMS: atom_id res chain seq x y z
N MET A 1 -20.04 32.26 -17.82
CA MET A 1 -19.96 30.82 -18.14
C MET A 1 -18.73 30.25 -17.47
N ALA A 2 -18.81 29.97 -16.17
CA ALA A 2 -17.74 29.27 -15.46
C ALA A 2 -17.94 27.79 -15.75
N GLN A 3 -17.02 27.19 -16.50
CA GLN A 3 -17.01 25.76 -16.69
C GLN A 3 -16.59 25.13 -15.37
N ASP A 4 -17.55 24.61 -14.62
CA ASP A 4 -17.31 23.66 -13.55
C ASP A 4 -16.86 22.35 -14.24
N GLN A 5 -15.57 22.29 -14.58
CA GLN A 5 -14.95 21.07 -15.09
C GLN A 5 -14.87 20.13 -13.90
N GLY A 6 -15.91 19.31 -13.74
CA GLY A 6 -15.87 18.16 -12.84
C GLY A 6 -14.54 17.45 -13.07
N GLU A 7 -13.66 17.51 -12.07
CA GLU A 7 -12.39 16.81 -12.07
C GLU A 7 -12.73 15.36 -12.37
N LYS A 8 -12.35 14.89 -13.57
CA LYS A 8 -12.44 13.47 -13.90
C LYS A 8 -11.50 12.78 -12.93
N GLU A 9 -12.05 12.34 -11.81
CA GLU A 9 -11.39 11.54 -10.80
C GLU A 9 -10.88 10.32 -11.55
N ASN A 10 -9.59 10.32 -11.89
CA ASN A 10 -9.01 9.27 -12.71
C ASN A 10 -8.55 8.21 -11.71
N PRO A 11 -9.37 7.18 -11.43
CA PRO A 11 -9.11 6.31 -10.30
C PRO A 11 -7.74 5.66 -10.49
N MET A 12 -6.92 5.72 -9.44
CA MET A 12 -5.70 4.93 -9.37
C MET A 12 -6.11 3.46 -9.52
N ARG A 13 -5.72 2.85 -10.63
CA ARG A 13 -6.11 1.48 -10.99
C ARG A 13 -5.00 0.46 -10.77
N GLU A 14 -3.76 0.90 -10.52
CA GLU A 14 -2.64 -0.02 -10.38
C GLU A 14 -2.08 0.00 -8.96
N LEU A 15 -2.39 -1.07 -8.22
CA LEU A 15 -1.76 -1.41 -6.96
C LEU A 15 -0.62 -2.38 -7.19
N ARG A 16 0.56 -1.98 -6.73
CA ARG A 16 1.71 -2.88 -6.62
C ARG A 16 2.09 -2.95 -5.15
N ILE A 17 2.09 -4.14 -4.59
CA ILE A 17 2.51 -4.35 -3.20
C ILE A 17 3.84 -5.09 -3.22
N LEU A 18 4.82 -4.46 -2.60
CA LEU A 18 6.08 -5.06 -2.23
C LEU A 18 5.94 -5.54 -0.79
N ALA A 19 5.86 -6.85 -0.59
CA ALA A 19 5.91 -7.46 0.73
C ALA A 19 7.34 -7.97 0.96
N SER A 20 7.97 -7.54 2.06
CA SER A 20 9.30 -7.99 2.46
C SER A 20 9.27 -8.69 3.82
N SER A 21 10.05 -9.75 3.94
CA SER A 21 10.21 -10.53 5.16
C SER A 21 11.59 -11.19 5.19
N VAL A 22 11.95 -11.77 6.34
CA VAL A 22 13.15 -12.59 6.45
C VAL A 22 12.87 -14.06 6.07
N SER A 23 11.60 -14.49 6.10
CA SER A 23 11.19 -15.89 5.95
C SER A 23 10.51 -16.20 4.61
N THR A 24 11.12 -17.12 3.86
CA THR A 24 10.63 -17.61 2.56
C THR A 24 9.31 -18.35 2.67
N SER A 25 9.19 -19.25 3.65
CA SER A 25 8.03 -20.13 3.79
C SER A 25 6.76 -19.36 4.14
N VAL A 26 6.87 -18.29 4.94
CA VAL A 26 5.74 -17.43 5.30
C VAL A 26 5.25 -16.64 4.07
N LEU A 27 6.16 -15.99 3.34
CA LEU A 27 5.80 -15.21 2.16
C LEU A 27 5.21 -16.07 1.05
N GLY A 28 5.75 -17.27 0.84
CA GLY A 28 5.23 -18.22 -0.15
C GLY A 28 3.79 -18.63 0.15
N ARG A 29 3.47 -18.90 1.42
CA ARG A 29 2.10 -19.25 1.83
C ARG A 29 1.13 -18.07 1.78
N LEU A 30 1.59 -16.87 2.13
CA LEU A 30 0.77 -15.66 2.08
C LEU A 30 0.40 -15.27 0.64
N THR A 31 1.37 -15.33 -0.27
CA THR A 31 1.22 -14.78 -1.63
C THR A 31 0.88 -15.84 -2.68
N GLY A 32 1.16 -17.11 -2.39
CA GLY A 32 1.07 -18.21 -3.37
C GLY A 32 2.06 -18.08 -4.52
N GLN A 33 3.13 -17.30 -4.36
CA GLN A 33 4.17 -17.08 -5.37
C GLN A 33 5.53 -17.53 -4.84
N THR A 34 6.45 -17.82 -5.75
CA THR A 34 7.86 -18.10 -5.40
C THR A 34 8.56 -16.78 -5.05
N PRO A 35 8.98 -16.59 -3.80
CA PRO A 35 9.57 -15.32 -3.39
C PRO A 35 11.04 -15.22 -3.82
N VAL A 36 11.53 -13.98 -3.93
CA VAL A 36 12.89 -13.68 -4.41
C VAL A 36 13.82 -13.34 -3.25
N PHE A 37 15.01 -13.97 -3.24
CA PHE A 37 16.04 -13.73 -2.24
C PHE A 37 16.91 -12.52 -2.59
N SER A 38 17.04 -11.60 -1.65
CA SER A 38 17.93 -10.43 -1.71
C SER A 38 19.28 -10.75 -1.08
N LYS A 39 20.35 -10.41 -1.81
CA LYS A 39 21.73 -10.61 -1.40
C LYS A 39 22.32 -9.36 -0.73
N ALA A 40 23.21 -9.56 0.22
CA ALA A 40 24.01 -8.51 0.87
C ALA A 40 24.92 -7.80 -0.14
N LYS A 41 24.87 -6.46 -0.19
CA LYS A 41 25.82 -5.67 -1.01
C LYS A 41 27.21 -5.58 -0.37
N TYR A 42 27.27 -5.49 0.95
CA TYR A 42 28.50 -5.28 1.72
C TYR A 42 28.59 -6.24 2.91
N THR A 43 29.81 -6.49 3.37
CA THR A 43 30.06 -7.20 4.63
C THR A 43 29.94 -6.21 5.77
N VAL A 44 29.09 -6.51 6.76
CA VAL A 44 28.93 -5.66 7.95
C VAL A 44 29.11 -6.54 9.19
N ARG A 45 30.24 -6.37 9.88
CA ARG A 45 30.65 -7.25 10.99
C ARG A 45 29.72 -7.13 12.20
N SER A 46 29.17 -5.94 12.48
CA SER A 46 28.25 -5.71 13.59
C SER A 46 26.93 -6.48 13.45
N PHE A 47 26.43 -6.65 12.22
CA PHE A 47 25.24 -7.46 11.94
C PHE A 47 25.55 -8.93 11.63
N GLY A 48 26.82 -9.33 11.64
CA GLY A 48 27.24 -10.70 11.33
C GLY A 48 27.10 -11.10 9.86
N ILE A 49 26.87 -10.14 8.96
CA ILE A 49 26.52 -10.39 7.56
C ILE A 49 27.76 -10.36 6.66
N ARG A 50 27.87 -11.34 5.75
CA ARG A 50 28.89 -11.38 4.70
C ARG A 50 28.35 -10.90 3.35
N ARG A 51 29.23 -10.37 2.50
CA ARG A 51 28.88 -9.98 1.13
C ARG A 51 28.29 -11.18 0.35
N ASN A 52 27.25 -10.90 -0.45
CA ASN A 52 26.49 -11.87 -1.25
C ASN A 52 25.68 -12.92 -0.48
N GLU A 53 25.66 -12.86 0.84
CA GLU A 53 24.80 -13.70 1.68
C GLU A 53 23.33 -13.35 1.47
N LYS A 54 22.44 -14.34 1.53
CA LYS A 54 20.99 -14.13 1.39
C LYS A 54 20.44 -13.68 2.73
N ILE A 55 19.98 -12.43 2.81
CA ILE A 55 19.53 -11.83 4.09
C ILE A 55 18.02 -11.68 4.14
N ALA A 56 17.42 -11.24 3.03
CA ALA A 56 16.02 -10.85 2.99
C ALA A 56 15.30 -11.54 1.85
N VAL A 57 14.00 -11.64 1.99
CA VAL A 57 13.09 -12.22 1.02
C VAL A 57 12.02 -11.19 0.70
N HIS A 58 11.70 -11.02 -0.57
CA HIS A 58 10.61 -10.15 -0.97
C HIS A 58 9.75 -10.80 -2.04
N CYS A 59 8.50 -10.40 -2.08
CA CYS A 59 7.55 -10.81 -3.10
C CYS A 59 6.79 -9.59 -3.59
N THR A 60 6.59 -9.52 -4.91
CA THR A 60 5.84 -8.42 -5.53
C THR A 60 4.50 -8.95 -6.00
N VAL A 61 3.41 -8.50 -5.39
CA VAL A 61 2.05 -8.92 -5.75
C VAL A 61 1.35 -7.77 -6.47
N ARG A 62 0.55 -8.12 -7.50
CA ARG A 62 -0.22 -7.17 -8.32
C ARG A 62 -1.64 -7.69 -8.55
N GLY A 63 -2.56 -6.79 -8.88
CA GLY A 63 -3.95 -7.13 -9.20
C GLY A 63 -4.77 -7.56 -7.97
N ALA A 64 -5.80 -8.39 -8.18
CA ALA A 64 -6.76 -8.78 -7.14
C ALA A 64 -6.10 -9.40 -5.89
N LYS A 65 -5.06 -10.22 -6.06
CA LYS A 65 -4.30 -10.80 -4.93
C LYS A 65 -3.66 -9.74 -4.04
N ALA A 66 -3.25 -8.62 -4.63
CA ALA A 66 -2.66 -7.52 -3.87
C ALA A 66 -3.73 -6.83 -3.01
N GLU A 67 -4.92 -6.60 -3.56
CA GLU A 67 -6.05 -6.00 -2.84
C GLU A 67 -6.46 -6.85 -1.63
N GLU A 68 -6.57 -8.17 -1.82
CA GLU A 68 -6.91 -9.10 -0.72
C GLU A 68 -5.87 -9.10 0.41
N ILE A 69 -4.57 -9.08 0.06
CA ILE A 69 -3.48 -9.06 1.05
C ILE A 69 -3.44 -7.70 1.75
N LEU A 70 -3.70 -6.61 1.02
CA LEU A 70 -3.76 -5.27 1.59
C LEU A 70 -4.89 -5.15 2.60
N GLU A 71 -6.09 -5.62 2.25
CA GLU A 71 -7.25 -5.61 3.14
C GLU A 71 -6.98 -6.40 4.43
N LYS A 72 -6.40 -7.60 4.30
CA LYS A 72 -5.99 -8.40 5.46
C LYS A 72 -4.96 -7.67 6.32
N GLY A 73 -3.96 -7.02 5.71
CA GLY A 73 -2.93 -6.28 6.43
C GLY A 73 -3.46 -5.03 7.14
N LEU A 74 -4.35 -4.29 6.50
CA LEU A 74 -4.97 -3.10 7.07
C LEU A 74 -5.91 -3.45 8.22
N LYS A 75 -6.60 -4.60 8.15
CA LYS A 75 -7.43 -5.09 9.25
C LYS A 75 -6.61 -5.29 10.53
N VAL A 76 -5.37 -5.77 10.44
CA VAL A 76 -4.47 -5.94 11.59
C VAL A 76 -4.08 -4.59 12.21
N ARG A 77 -4.02 -3.54 11.40
CA ARG A 77 -3.74 -2.16 11.85
C ARG A 77 -5.00 -1.34 12.11
N GLU A 78 -6.16 -1.99 12.21
CA GLU A 78 -7.46 -1.33 12.44
C GLU A 78 -7.80 -0.23 11.41
N TYR A 79 -7.22 -0.34 10.20
CA TYR A 79 -7.29 0.67 9.15
C TYR A 79 -6.69 2.03 9.52
N GLU A 80 -5.91 2.12 10.61
CA GLU A 80 -5.26 3.36 11.00
C GLU A 80 -3.82 3.42 10.49
N LEU A 81 -3.51 4.46 9.70
CA LEU A 81 -2.16 4.77 9.27
C LEU A 81 -1.77 6.19 9.67
N ARG A 82 -0.55 6.35 10.20
CA ARG A 82 -0.01 7.67 10.51
C ARG A 82 0.37 8.40 9.23
N LYS A 83 0.25 9.73 9.23
CA LYS A 83 0.66 10.60 8.10
C LYS A 83 2.14 10.43 7.69
N ASN A 84 2.99 10.00 8.63
CA ASN A 84 4.41 9.78 8.37
C ASN A 84 4.70 8.51 7.57
N ASN A 85 3.73 7.58 7.49
CA ASN A 85 3.87 6.37 6.68
C ASN A 85 3.71 6.64 5.18
N PHE A 86 3.18 7.80 4.82
CA PHE A 86 3.02 8.22 3.43
C PHE A 86 4.23 9.03 2.97
N SER A 87 4.82 8.57 1.87
CA SER A 87 5.89 9.26 1.14
C SER A 87 5.35 10.43 0.33
N ASP A 88 6.24 11.35 -0.06
CA ASP A 88 5.89 12.51 -0.89
C ASP A 88 5.43 12.10 -2.30
N THR A 89 5.87 10.94 -2.78
CA THR A 89 5.48 10.34 -4.07
C THR A 89 4.14 9.58 -3.98
N GLY A 90 3.43 9.65 -2.85
CA GLY A 90 2.12 9.01 -2.68
C GLY A 90 2.15 7.50 -2.42
N ASN A 91 3.33 6.91 -2.21
CA ASN A 91 3.45 5.52 -1.75
C ASN A 91 3.36 5.46 -0.23
N PHE A 92 2.92 4.33 0.33
CA PHE A 92 2.90 4.15 1.77
C PHE A 92 3.30 2.74 2.17
N GLY A 93 3.77 2.59 3.40
CA GLY A 93 4.12 1.29 3.95
C GLY A 93 3.75 1.14 5.40
N PHE A 94 3.56 -0.10 5.83
CA PHE A 94 3.32 -0.45 7.22
C PHE A 94 3.94 -1.81 7.54
N GLY A 95 4.51 -1.92 8.72
CA GLY A 95 5.02 -3.17 9.26
C GLY A 95 3.96 -3.87 10.09
N ILE A 96 3.97 -5.20 10.08
CA ILE A 96 3.24 -6.08 10.99
C ILE A 96 4.29 -6.90 11.75
N GLN A 97 4.20 -6.90 13.08
CA GLN A 97 5.17 -7.60 13.91
C GLN A 97 4.98 -9.12 13.89
N GLU A 98 3.74 -9.58 13.69
CA GLU A 98 3.38 -10.99 13.70
C GLU A 98 2.50 -11.35 12.50
N HIS A 99 2.96 -12.29 11.68
CA HIS A 99 2.20 -12.77 10.52
C HIS A 99 0.96 -13.61 10.88
N ILE A 100 0.80 -14.05 12.13
CA ILE A 100 -0.35 -14.86 12.57
C ILE A 100 -1.67 -14.09 12.36
N ASN A 101 -1.64 -12.77 12.60
CA ASN A 101 -2.80 -11.90 12.45
C ASN A 101 -3.30 -11.77 10.99
N LEU A 102 -2.50 -12.21 10.01
CA LEU A 102 -2.89 -12.25 8.59
C LEU A 102 -3.69 -13.51 8.22
N GLY A 103 -3.97 -14.40 9.18
CA GLY A 103 -4.80 -15.59 8.99
C GLY A 103 -4.05 -16.85 8.54
N ILE A 104 -2.72 -16.87 8.69
CA ILE A 104 -1.91 -18.07 8.45
C ILE A 104 -1.90 -18.93 9.71
N LYS A 105 -2.14 -20.24 9.56
CA LYS A 105 -2.01 -21.20 10.67
C LYS A 105 -0.59 -21.18 11.23
N TYR A 106 -0.49 -21.21 12.56
CA TYR A 106 0.78 -21.24 13.25
C TYR A 106 1.48 -22.59 13.06
N ASP A 107 2.72 -22.55 12.57
CA ASP A 107 3.61 -23.70 12.48
C ASP A 107 4.84 -23.46 13.37
N PRO A 108 5.04 -24.27 14.43
CA PRO A 108 6.17 -24.13 15.36
C PRO A 108 7.54 -24.18 14.66
N SER A 109 7.66 -24.91 13.56
CA SER A 109 8.92 -25.07 12.80
C SER A 109 9.35 -23.80 12.07
N ILE A 110 8.42 -22.92 11.72
CA ILE A 110 8.70 -21.69 10.99
C ILE A 110 9.02 -20.59 12.00
N GLY A 111 8.24 -20.47 13.07
CA GLY A 111 8.39 -19.43 14.08
C GLY A 111 7.69 -18.11 13.69
N ILE A 112 7.62 -17.17 14.62
CA ILE A 112 6.91 -15.89 14.45
C ILE A 112 7.83 -14.88 13.77
N TYR A 113 7.47 -14.50 12.53
CA TYR A 113 8.13 -13.43 11.79
C TYR A 113 7.26 -12.20 11.64
N GLY A 114 7.94 -11.04 11.65
CA GLY A 114 7.42 -9.78 11.16
C GLY A 114 7.46 -9.70 9.63
N LEU A 115 6.59 -8.84 9.11
CA LEU A 115 6.37 -8.59 7.69
C LEU A 115 6.26 -7.10 7.46
N ASP A 116 6.90 -6.60 6.41
CA ASP A 116 6.74 -5.22 5.98
C ASP A 116 5.97 -5.19 4.66
N PHE A 117 4.91 -4.39 4.62
CA PHE A 117 4.15 -4.10 3.41
C PHE A 117 4.50 -2.71 2.92
N TYR A 118 4.83 -2.61 1.64
CA TYR A 118 5.04 -1.37 0.95
C TYR A 118 4.17 -1.31 -0.30
N VAL A 119 3.23 -0.37 -0.32
CA VAL A 119 2.24 -0.19 -1.36
C VAL A 119 2.69 0.95 -2.26
N VAL A 120 2.84 0.63 -3.54
CA VAL A 120 3.11 1.58 -4.61
C VAL A 120 1.80 1.86 -5.32
N LEU A 121 1.39 3.12 -5.28
CA LEU A 121 0.23 3.62 -5.99
C LEU A 121 0.66 4.06 -7.40
N GLY A 122 -0.13 3.69 -8.41
CA GLY A 122 0.11 4.08 -9.79
C GLY A 122 -1.18 4.55 -10.47
N ARG A 123 -1.07 5.66 -11.21
CA ARG A 123 -2.09 6.04 -12.20
C ARG A 123 -1.76 5.39 -13.56
N PRO A 124 -2.77 5.13 -14.40
CA PRO A 124 -2.51 4.71 -15.77
C PRO A 124 -1.71 5.79 -16.51
N GLY A 125 -0.52 5.45 -17.01
CA GLY A 125 0.41 6.38 -17.66
C GLY A 125 1.82 6.41 -17.07
N PHE A 126 2.02 5.85 -15.87
CA PHE A 126 3.35 5.76 -15.24
C PHE A 126 4.35 4.87 -16.01
N SER A 127 3.87 3.98 -16.88
CA SER A 127 4.71 3.11 -17.72
C SER A 127 5.58 3.86 -18.75
N ILE A 128 5.34 5.16 -18.95
CA ILE A 128 6.13 6.00 -19.87
C ILE A 128 7.60 6.11 -19.46
N ALA A 129 7.89 6.08 -18.15
CA ALA A 129 9.24 6.10 -17.63
C ALA A 129 9.94 4.73 -17.75
N ASP A 130 9.17 3.63 -17.66
CA ASP A 130 9.71 2.26 -17.64
C ASP A 130 9.86 1.64 -19.04
N LYS A 131 9.09 2.11 -20.03
CA LYS A 131 9.06 1.51 -21.37
C LYS A 131 10.36 1.77 -22.14
N LYS A 132 10.86 0.78 -22.89
CA LYS A 132 12.10 0.90 -23.69
C LYS A 132 11.97 1.86 -24.88
N ARG A 133 10.81 1.87 -25.56
CA ARG A 133 10.60 2.67 -26.78
C ARG A 133 9.91 4.00 -26.44
N ARG A 134 10.45 5.11 -26.96
CA ARG A 134 9.92 6.47 -26.75
C ARG A 134 9.75 6.82 -25.27
N THR A 135 10.80 6.58 -24.48
CA THR A 135 10.88 6.95 -23.05
C THR A 135 10.57 8.43 -22.87
N GLY A 136 9.81 8.75 -21.81
CA GLY A 136 9.53 10.12 -21.42
C GLY A 136 9.53 10.26 -19.90
N CYS A 137 9.44 11.49 -19.40
CA CYS A 137 9.25 11.74 -17.98
C CYS A 137 7.76 11.82 -17.64
N VAL A 138 7.43 11.46 -16.40
CA VAL A 138 6.08 11.67 -15.86
C VAL A 138 5.97 13.12 -15.40
N ASP A 139 5.02 13.85 -15.99
CA ASP A 139 4.73 15.25 -15.67
C ASP A 139 4.27 15.39 -14.20
N ALA A 140 4.57 16.54 -13.59
CA ALA A 140 4.28 16.81 -12.19
C ALA A 140 2.78 16.68 -11.87
N LYS A 141 1.91 17.09 -12.79
CA LYS A 141 0.45 16.96 -12.65
C LYS A 141 -0.02 15.50 -12.61
N HIS A 142 0.71 14.62 -13.30
CA HIS A 142 0.38 13.20 -13.35
C HIS A 142 0.93 12.43 -12.13
N ARG A 143 1.94 12.97 -11.45
CA ARG A 143 2.46 12.39 -10.20
C ARG A 143 1.38 12.42 -9.11
N ILE A 144 1.45 11.44 -8.22
CA ILE A 144 0.52 11.31 -7.10
C ILE A 144 1.08 12.12 -5.95
N SER A 145 0.24 12.98 -5.37
CA SER A 145 0.61 13.73 -4.17
C SER A 145 0.36 12.91 -2.91
N LYS A 146 1.06 13.23 -1.83
CA LYS A 146 0.84 12.62 -0.51
C LYS A 146 -0.61 12.76 -0.04
N GLU A 147 -1.23 13.91 -0.29
CA GLU A 147 -2.63 14.19 0.10
C GLU A 147 -3.63 13.31 -0.66
N GLU A 148 -3.40 13.13 -1.95
CA GLU A 148 -4.20 12.24 -2.78
C GLU A 148 -4.09 10.78 -2.34
N ALA A 149 -2.88 10.33 -2.00
CA ALA A 149 -2.66 8.98 -1.48
C ALA A 149 -3.36 8.73 -0.14
N MET A 150 -3.48 9.74 0.72
CA MET A 150 -4.24 9.64 1.97
C MET A 150 -5.76 9.57 1.74
N ARG A 151 -6.27 10.15 0.65
CA ARG A 151 -7.69 10.14 0.28
C ARG A 151 -8.11 8.86 -0.43
N TRP A 152 -7.20 8.25 -1.19
CA TRP A 152 -7.43 7.08 -2.04
C TRP A 152 -8.10 5.86 -1.36
N PRO A 153 -7.81 5.50 -0.09
CA PRO A 153 -8.46 4.36 0.55
C PRO A 153 -9.98 4.51 0.73
N CYS A 154 -10.50 5.74 0.65
CA CYS A 154 -11.90 6.06 0.92
C CYS A 154 -12.86 5.77 -0.25
N ALA A 155 -12.35 5.45 -1.45
CA ALA A 155 -13.19 5.29 -2.65
C ALA A 155 -13.91 3.93 -2.73
N GLY A 156 -13.50 2.92 -1.94
CA GLY A 156 -14.12 1.58 -1.93
C GLY A 156 -14.50 1.04 -0.55
N SER A 157 -13.99 1.64 0.53
CA SER A 157 -14.33 1.31 1.91
C SER A 157 -14.79 2.59 2.60
N SER A 158 -15.94 2.54 3.26
CA SER A 158 -16.59 3.68 3.94
C SER A 158 -15.83 4.20 5.18
N ARG A 159 -14.53 3.91 5.32
CA ARG A 159 -13.66 4.39 6.40
C ARG A 159 -12.43 5.10 5.87
N SER A 160 -12.27 6.36 6.25
CA SER A 160 -11.02 7.10 6.12
C SER A 160 -9.95 6.48 7.03
N MET A 161 -8.73 6.26 6.52
CA MET A 161 -7.61 5.69 7.30
C MET A 161 -7.01 6.61 8.37
N MET A 162 -7.50 7.85 8.46
CA MET A 162 -7.15 8.73 9.55
C MET A 162 -8.21 8.60 10.62
N GLY A 163 -7.77 8.11 11.79
CA GLY A 163 -8.55 8.11 13.02
C GLY A 163 -9.21 9.47 13.28
N SER A 164 -10.28 9.41 14.05
CA SER A 164 -11.30 10.40 14.39
C SER A 164 -10.83 11.71 15.06
N SER A 165 -9.64 12.22 14.73
CA SER A 165 -9.11 13.49 15.27
C SER A 165 -8.90 14.59 14.22
N PHE A 166 -9.06 14.31 12.92
CA PHE A 166 -8.85 15.32 11.85
C PHE A 166 -10.13 15.81 11.16
N LEU A 167 -11.31 15.28 11.52
CA LEU A 167 -12.60 15.67 10.91
C LEU A 167 -13.40 16.70 11.73
N ALA A 168 -12.87 17.21 12.85
CA ALA A 168 -13.61 18.16 13.70
C ALA A 168 -13.51 19.63 13.26
N ASN A 169 -12.55 20.01 12.40
CA ASN A 169 -12.27 21.43 12.13
C ASN A 169 -12.16 21.79 10.65
N LYS A 170 -13.07 21.29 9.81
CA LYS A 170 -13.36 21.89 8.49
C LYS A 170 -14.60 21.22 7.89
N PHE A 171 -15.77 21.76 8.19
CA PHE A 171 -16.97 21.82 7.33
C PHE A 171 -18.15 22.29 8.20
N PRO A 172 -18.38 23.61 8.35
CA PRO A 172 -19.72 24.05 8.72
C PRO A 172 -20.60 23.95 7.48
N PHE A 173 -21.88 23.62 7.70
CA PHE A 173 -22.96 23.76 6.73
C PHE A 173 -23.01 22.73 5.59
N LEU A 174 -23.80 21.67 5.79
CA LEU A 174 -24.99 21.50 4.94
C LEU A 174 -26.03 20.63 5.65
N SER A 175 -27.11 21.31 5.97
CA SER A 175 -28.33 20.85 6.62
C SER A 175 -29.06 19.77 5.82
N LYS A 176 -29.51 18.74 6.56
CA LYS A 176 -30.77 18.00 6.43
C LYS A 176 -31.61 18.33 5.19
N ARG A 177 -31.90 17.34 4.34
CA ARG A 177 -33.22 17.21 3.69
C ARG A 177 -33.67 15.75 3.56
N PRO A 178 -34.98 15.47 3.68
CA PRO A 178 -35.51 14.13 3.95
C PRO A 178 -35.90 13.37 2.69
N ILE A 179 -35.89 12.04 2.82
CA ILE A 179 -36.43 11.06 1.88
C ILE A 179 -37.96 11.24 1.81
N LYS A 180 -38.50 11.46 0.61
CA LYS A 180 -39.93 11.26 0.35
C LYS A 180 -40.14 9.91 -0.33
N SER A 181 -40.95 9.10 0.32
CA SER A 181 -41.45 7.79 -0.08
C SER A 181 -42.53 7.89 -1.16
N PHE A 182 -42.50 6.91 -2.06
CA PHE A 182 -43.60 6.26 -2.78
C PHE A 182 -45.04 6.77 -2.54
N GLN A 183 -45.70 7.13 -3.63
CA GLN A 183 -46.98 6.54 -4.07
C GLN A 183 -46.93 6.36 -5.59
#